data_AF-A0A850A421-F1
#
_entry.id   AF-A0A850A421-F1
#
_cell.length_a   1.000
_cell.length_b   1.000
_cell.length_c   1.000
_cell.angle_alpha   90.00
_cell.angle_beta   90.00
_cell.angle_gamma   90.00
#
_symmetry.space_group_name_H-M   'P 1'
#
loop_
_entity.id
_entity.type
_entity.pdbx_description
1 polymer ?
#
loop_
_entity_poly.entity_id
_entity_poly.type
_entity_poly.pdbx_seq_one_letter_code
_entity_poly.pdbx_strand_id
1 'polypeptide(L)'
;MPVAATPPPFALQLAQMRLAAAPALALDNFTWINNVTTGAGHCRFAHAADHCLTRHTGLPFTAIAVEGQRPATLRSLAAALLDPGQAAYTLAPARIATPLAAAVRIRSAQLEWQMLYEGDAATLDPGPARLLTPADLPAMLALAASDEVMVFNADSLHRGHFYGLFVAGELAAMGGVQNRLPGYAEIGSIVTHPAWRRRGYAGHIVAALLRHLQAEQQRIFLCLFQSNVAARRLYEKLGFTLINELTLLHWQLP
;
A
#
# COMPACT_ATOMS: atom_id res chain seq x y z
N MET A 1 -20.83 -18.28 -4.07
CA MET A 1 -19.86 -18.80 -3.08
C MET A 1 -19.98 -17.98 -1.81
N PRO A 2 -19.85 -18.57 -0.60
CA PRO A 2 -19.96 -17.80 0.64
C PRO A 2 -18.79 -16.83 0.77
N VAL A 3 -19.10 -15.60 1.21
CA VAL A 3 -18.11 -14.57 1.58
C VAL A 3 -17.99 -14.57 3.09
N ALA A 4 -16.77 -14.71 3.60
CA ALA A 4 -16.48 -14.72 5.03
C ALA A 4 -16.04 -13.34 5.53
N ALA A 5 -16.25 -13.09 6.82
CA ALA A 5 -15.76 -11.90 7.53
C ALA A 5 -14.36 -12.10 8.14
N THR A 6 -13.87 -13.35 8.19
CA THR A 6 -12.57 -13.72 8.74
C THR A 6 -11.74 -14.49 7.70
N PRO A 7 -10.40 -14.40 7.75
CA PRO A 7 -9.53 -15.11 6.82
C PRO A 7 -9.66 -16.64 7.01
N PRO A 8 -9.59 -17.43 5.91
CA PRO A 8 -9.59 -18.89 6.04
C PRO A 8 -8.28 -19.39 6.67
N PRO A 9 -8.28 -20.51 7.42
CA PRO A 9 -7.10 -20.97 8.16
C PRO A 9 -5.83 -21.15 7.30
N PHE A 10 -5.97 -21.68 6.09
CA PHE A 10 -4.82 -21.87 5.21
C PHE A 10 -4.17 -20.54 4.80
N ALA A 11 -4.97 -19.47 4.66
CA ALA A 11 -4.46 -18.16 4.26
C ALA A 11 -3.62 -17.53 5.39
N LEU A 12 -4.09 -17.66 6.64
CA LEU A 12 -3.32 -17.26 7.82
C LEU A 12 -1.99 -18.01 7.92
N GLN A 13 -2.02 -19.34 7.75
CA GLN A 13 -0.82 -20.17 7.81
C GLN A 13 0.18 -19.81 6.70
N LEU A 14 -0.31 -19.60 5.47
CA LEU A 14 0.51 -19.19 4.33
C LEU A 14 1.14 -17.80 4.54
N ALA A 15 0.38 -16.85 5.08
CA ALA A 15 0.88 -15.53 5.41
C ALA A 15 1.98 -15.58 6.48
N GLN A 16 1.78 -16.36 7.55
CA GLN A 16 2.79 -16.56 8.59
C GLN A 16 4.08 -17.19 8.04
N MET A 17 3.94 -18.21 7.19
CA MET A 17 5.09 -18.86 6.54
C MET A 17 5.88 -17.88 5.67
N ARG A 18 5.20 -17.00 4.92
CA ARG A 18 5.89 -15.97 4.10
C ARG A 18 6.54 -14.89 4.95
N LEU A 19 5.87 -14.43 6.01
CA LEU A 19 6.42 -13.43 6.93
C LEU A 19 7.68 -13.92 7.66
N ALA A 20 7.79 -15.23 7.87
CA ALA A 20 8.99 -15.87 8.43
C ALA A 20 10.16 -16.02 7.42
N ALA A 21 9.92 -15.76 6.14
CA ALA A 21 10.94 -15.86 5.10
C ALA A 21 11.72 -14.55 4.92
N ALA A 22 12.62 -14.51 3.93
CA ALA A 22 13.35 -13.30 3.56
C ALA A 22 12.39 -12.17 3.14
N PRO A 23 12.74 -10.89 3.40
CA PRO A 23 11.87 -9.73 3.14
C PRO A 23 11.27 -9.68 1.73
N ALA A 24 12.05 -10.01 0.69
CA ALA A 24 11.55 -10.03 -0.68
C ALA A 24 10.34 -10.97 -0.83
N LEU A 25 10.37 -12.16 -0.21
CA LEU A 25 9.25 -13.10 -0.21
C LEU A 25 8.14 -12.69 0.76
N ALA A 26 8.49 -12.11 1.91
CA ALA A 26 7.52 -11.62 2.88
C ALA A 26 6.66 -10.46 2.34
N LEU A 27 7.21 -9.68 1.40
CA LEU A 27 6.57 -8.47 0.86
C LEU A 27 6.06 -8.62 -0.57
N ASP A 28 6.35 -9.72 -1.27
CA ASP A 28 5.97 -9.89 -2.68
C ASP A 28 4.46 -9.87 -2.94
N ASN A 29 3.64 -10.22 -1.93
CA ASN A 29 2.18 -10.15 -1.96
C ASN A 29 1.65 -9.45 -0.69
N PHE A 30 2.32 -8.36 -0.29
CA PHE A 30 2.06 -7.69 0.97
C PHE A 30 0.61 -7.22 1.15
N THR A 31 -0.08 -6.82 0.07
CA THR A 31 -1.49 -6.37 0.15
C THR A 31 -2.40 -7.50 0.64
N TRP A 32 -2.18 -8.71 0.12
CA TRP A 32 -2.93 -9.90 0.56
C TRP A 32 -2.54 -10.31 1.97
N ILE A 33 -1.23 -10.30 2.29
CA ILE A 33 -0.73 -10.65 3.64
C ILE A 33 -1.31 -9.68 4.68
N ASN A 34 -1.31 -8.37 4.42
CA ASN A 34 -1.96 -7.37 5.27
C ASN A 34 -3.44 -7.73 5.49
N ASN A 35 -4.18 -8.01 4.41
CA ASN A 35 -5.61 -8.28 4.47
C ASN A 35 -5.98 -9.56 5.22
N VAL A 36 -5.10 -10.57 5.26
CA VAL A 36 -5.35 -11.81 6.02
C VAL A 36 -4.76 -11.77 7.43
N THR A 37 -3.95 -10.76 7.77
CA THR A 37 -3.33 -10.59 9.10
C THR A 37 -3.87 -9.34 9.80
N THR A 38 -3.07 -8.27 9.91
CA THR A 38 -3.39 -7.04 10.63
C THR A 38 -4.67 -6.35 10.12
N GLY A 39 -4.90 -6.38 8.81
CA GLY A 39 -6.01 -5.71 8.13
C GLY A 39 -7.30 -6.54 8.06
N ALA A 40 -7.32 -7.74 8.64
CA ALA A 40 -8.43 -8.68 8.46
C ALA A 40 -9.80 -8.13 8.88
N GLY A 41 -9.84 -7.30 9.93
CA GLY A 41 -11.07 -6.66 10.41
C GLY A 41 -11.73 -5.72 9.39
N HIS A 42 -10.99 -5.25 8.39
CA HIS A 42 -11.48 -4.38 7.31
C HIS A 42 -11.66 -5.12 6.00
N CYS A 43 -11.75 -6.45 6.02
CA CYS A 43 -11.79 -7.26 4.81
C CYS A 43 -13.00 -8.20 4.75
N ARG A 44 -13.34 -8.57 3.51
CA ARG A 44 -14.24 -9.67 3.16
C ARG A 44 -13.49 -10.68 2.32
N PHE A 45 -13.75 -11.97 2.54
CA PHE A 45 -12.92 -13.05 2.01
C PHE A 45 -13.76 -13.98 1.14
N ALA A 46 -13.27 -14.31 -0.05
CA ALA A 46 -13.81 -15.41 -0.86
C ALA A 46 -12.67 -16.39 -1.13
N HIS A 47 -12.88 -17.68 -0.85
CA HIS A 47 -11.83 -18.68 -0.98
C HIS A 47 -12.33 -20.04 -1.48
N ALA A 48 -11.44 -20.78 -2.14
CA ALA A 48 -11.65 -22.17 -2.56
C ALA A 48 -10.30 -22.91 -2.57
N ALA A 49 -10.19 -24.01 -1.82
CA ALA A 49 -8.95 -24.75 -1.66
C ALA A 49 -7.77 -23.83 -1.27
N ASP A 50 -6.79 -23.66 -2.17
CA ASP A 50 -5.58 -22.85 -2.03
C ASP A 50 -5.72 -21.40 -2.54
N HIS A 51 -6.91 -20.99 -3.00
CA HIS A 51 -7.17 -19.64 -3.53
C HIS A 51 -7.91 -18.80 -2.50
N CYS A 52 -7.46 -17.56 -2.28
CA CYS A 52 -8.14 -16.60 -1.43
C CYS A 52 -8.07 -15.20 -2.05
N LEU A 53 -9.24 -14.60 -2.30
CA LEU A 53 -9.36 -13.18 -2.62
C LEU A 53 -9.90 -12.44 -1.41
N THR A 54 -9.45 -11.19 -1.27
CA THR A 54 -9.89 -10.29 -0.20
C THR A 54 -10.37 -8.99 -0.80
N ARG A 55 -11.50 -8.46 -0.31
CA ARG A 55 -11.98 -7.11 -0.59
C ARG A 55 -11.82 -6.24 0.64
N HIS A 56 -11.02 -5.18 0.54
CA HIS A 56 -10.86 -4.21 1.63
C HIS A 56 -12.05 -3.24 1.65
N THR A 57 -12.50 -2.85 2.84
CA THR A 57 -13.58 -1.88 3.08
C THR A 57 -13.01 -0.55 3.58
N GLY A 58 -13.61 0.59 3.24
CA GLY A 58 -13.15 1.92 3.70
C GLY A 58 -12.03 2.55 2.87
N LEU A 59 -11.73 2.00 1.69
CA LEU A 59 -10.91 2.67 0.67
C LEU A 59 -11.80 3.41 -0.34
N PRO A 60 -11.32 4.51 -0.95
CA PRO A 60 -12.08 5.26 -1.94
C PRO A 60 -12.18 4.55 -3.31
N PHE A 61 -11.61 3.35 -3.43
CA PHE A 61 -11.68 2.47 -4.59
C PHE A 61 -11.83 1.01 -4.14
N THR A 62 -12.29 0.15 -5.06
CA THR A 62 -12.41 -1.29 -4.79
C THR A 62 -11.05 -1.96 -4.86
N ALA A 63 -10.46 -2.27 -3.70
CA ALA A 63 -9.20 -3.00 -3.63
C ALA A 63 -9.45 -4.50 -3.46
N ILE A 64 -8.93 -5.29 -4.40
CA ILE A 64 -8.92 -6.76 -4.32
C ILE A 64 -7.47 -7.25 -4.23
N ALA A 65 -7.12 -7.93 -3.14
CA ALA A 65 -5.85 -8.65 -3.04
C ALA A 65 -6.06 -10.14 -3.26
N VAL A 66 -5.11 -10.80 -3.94
CA VAL A 66 -5.30 -12.12 -4.54
C VAL A 66 -4.17 -13.05 -4.11
N GLU A 67 -4.52 -14.28 -3.74
CA GLU A 67 -3.58 -15.40 -3.66
C GLU A 67 -4.15 -16.60 -4.44
N GLY A 68 -3.30 -17.20 -5.26
CA GLY A 68 -3.61 -18.35 -6.10
C GLY A 68 -3.50 -18.07 -7.60
N GLN A 69 -3.35 -19.14 -8.39
CA GLN A 69 -2.92 -19.04 -9.80
C GLN A 69 -3.90 -19.66 -10.83
N ARG A 70 -5.10 -20.11 -10.44
CA ARG A 70 -6.04 -20.82 -11.33
C ARG A 70 -7.09 -19.83 -11.87
N PRO A 71 -7.06 -19.43 -13.16
CA PRO A 71 -7.90 -18.33 -13.65
C PRO A 71 -9.41 -18.54 -13.44
N ALA A 72 -9.92 -19.75 -13.66
CA ALA A 72 -11.34 -20.07 -13.46
C ALA A 72 -11.78 -19.91 -11.99
N THR A 73 -10.91 -20.30 -11.05
CA THR A 73 -11.15 -20.12 -9.61
C THR A 73 -11.07 -18.65 -9.23
N LEU A 74 -10.06 -17.92 -9.71
CA LEU A 74 -9.93 -16.47 -9.49
C LEU A 74 -11.18 -15.70 -9.96
N ARG A 75 -11.68 -16.00 -11.16
CA ARG A 75 -12.91 -15.39 -11.70
C ARG A 75 -14.12 -15.66 -10.82
N SER A 76 -14.29 -16.91 -10.39
CA SER A 76 -15.43 -17.32 -9.55
C SER A 76 -15.41 -16.65 -8.17
N LEU A 77 -14.22 -16.50 -7.57
CA LEU A 77 -14.04 -15.81 -6.29
C LEU A 77 -14.23 -14.29 -6.43
N ALA A 78 -13.74 -13.69 -7.52
CA ALA A 78 -13.94 -12.27 -7.80
C ALA A 78 -15.43 -11.93 -7.96
N ALA A 79 -16.19 -12.80 -8.64
CA ALA A 79 -17.65 -12.66 -8.79
C ALA A 79 -18.42 -12.71 -7.47
N ALA A 80 -17.85 -13.30 -6.42
CA ALA A 80 -18.46 -13.30 -5.09
C ALA A 80 -18.18 -12.01 -4.30
N LEU A 81 -17.13 -11.25 -4.67
CA LEU A 81 -16.68 -10.06 -3.95
C LEU A 81 -17.07 -8.75 -4.63
N LEU A 82 -17.45 -8.78 -5.90
CA LEU A 82 -17.74 -7.61 -6.72
C LEU A 82 -19.19 -7.56 -7.16
N ASP A 83 -19.71 -6.33 -7.22
CA ASP A 83 -20.99 -6.06 -7.86
C ASP A 83 -20.86 -6.15 -9.40
N PRO A 84 -21.93 -6.48 -10.15
CA PRO A 84 -21.89 -6.50 -11.61
C PRO A 84 -21.38 -5.19 -12.20
N GLY A 85 -20.39 -5.26 -13.11
CA GLY A 85 -19.79 -4.08 -13.76
C GLY A 85 -18.83 -3.27 -12.88
N GLN A 86 -18.65 -3.63 -11.61
CA GLN A 86 -17.71 -2.97 -10.71
C GLN A 86 -16.27 -3.28 -11.14
N ALA A 87 -15.46 -2.24 -11.24
CA ALA A 87 -14.03 -2.37 -11.45
C ALA A 87 -13.27 -2.44 -10.11
N ALA A 88 -12.11 -3.07 -10.13
CA ALA A 88 -11.25 -3.28 -8.98
C ALA A 88 -9.78 -3.03 -9.32
N TYR A 89 -9.01 -2.71 -8.28
CA TYR A 89 -7.57 -2.57 -8.32
C TYR A 89 -6.90 -3.74 -7.57
N THR A 90 -5.82 -4.26 -8.13
CA THR A 90 -4.98 -5.29 -7.52
C THR A 90 -3.51 -4.94 -7.73
N LEU A 91 -2.76 -4.78 -6.66
CA LEU A 91 -1.30 -4.70 -6.70
C LEU A 91 -0.73 -6.08 -6.34
N ALA A 92 -0.05 -6.72 -7.29
CA ALA A 92 0.37 -8.11 -7.16
C ALA A 92 1.68 -8.42 -7.90
N PRO A 93 2.43 -9.46 -7.48
CA PRO A 93 3.61 -9.92 -8.21
C PRO A 93 3.21 -10.66 -9.49
N ALA A 94 4.15 -10.83 -10.43
CA ALA A 94 3.90 -11.42 -11.74
C ALA A 94 3.17 -12.79 -11.68
N ARG A 95 3.56 -13.66 -10.73
CA ARG A 95 2.94 -14.99 -10.54
C ARG A 95 1.42 -14.94 -10.25
N ILE A 96 0.91 -13.81 -9.76
CA ILE A 96 -0.52 -13.58 -9.49
C ILE A 96 -1.13 -12.69 -10.57
N ALA A 97 -0.41 -11.65 -11.01
CA ALA A 97 -0.88 -10.72 -12.04
C ALA A 97 -1.20 -11.43 -13.36
N THR A 98 -0.35 -12.36 -13.81
CA THR A 98 -0.56 -13.12 -15.06
C THR A 98 -1.83 -13.98 -15.03
N PRO A 99 -2.05 -14.89 -14.06
CA PRO A 99 -3.29 -15.67 -14.02
C PRO A 99 -4.54 -14.83 -13.74
N LEU A 100 -4.42 -13.70 -13.01
CA LEU A 100 -5.52 -12.76 -12.86
C LEU A 100 -5.90 -12.13 -14.20
N ALA A 101 -4.94 -11.67 -14.99
CA ALA A 101 -5.18 -11.11 -16.32
C ALA A 101 -5.82 -12.12 -17.30
N ALA A 102 -5.57 -13.42 -17.13
CA ALA A 102 -6.28 -14.47 -17.87
C ALA A 102 -7.72 -14.71 -17.36
N ALA A 103 -8.02 -14.29 -16.13
CA ALA A 103 -9.32 -14.50 -15.49
C ALA A 103 -10.31 -13.35 -15.75
N VAL A 104 -9.85 -12.13 -16.05
CA VAL A 104 -10.68 -10.91 -16.03
C VAL A 104 -10.38 -9.99 -17.22
N ARG A 105 -11.19 -8.94 -17.43
CA ARG A 105 -10.90 -7.90 -18.41
C ARG A 105 -10.02 -6.83 -17.78
N ILE A 106 -8.77 -6.73 -18.23
CA ILE A 106 -7.84 -5.66 -17.82
C ILE A 106 -8.22 -4.35 -18.50
N ARG A 107 -8.34 -3.28 -17.71
CA ARG A 107 -8.55 -1.89 -18.17
C ARG A 107 -7.22 -1.14 -18.26
N SER A 108 -6.34 -1.32 -17.28
CA SER A 108 -4.96 -0.82 -17.31
C SER A 108 -4.05 -1.68 -16.44
N ALA A 109 -2.75 -1.63 -16.73
CA ALA A 109 -1.70 -2.28 -15.95
C ALA A 109 -0.51 -1.32 -15.86
N GLN A 110 0.02 -1.11 -14.66
CA GLN A 110 1.18 -0.26 -14.42
C GLN A 110 2.18 -1.00 -13.53
N LEU A 111 3.47 -0.87 -13.84
CA LEU A 111 4.51 -1.45 -13.02
C LEU A 111 4.86 -0.53 -11.85
N GLU A 112 5.03 -1.13 -10.68
CA GLU A 112 5.53 -0.48 -9.49
C GLU A 112 6.81 -1.18 -9.01
N TRP A 113 7.77 -0.39 -8.59
CA TRP A 113 8.89 -0.85 -7.80
C TRP A 113 8.46 -0.95 -6.34
N GLN A 114 8.87 -2.03 -5.68
CA GLN A 114 8.79 -2.14 -4.23
C GLN A 114 10.19 -2.01 -3.65
N MET A 115 10.34 -1.10 -2.70
CA MET A 115 11.64 -0.78 -2.10
C MET A 115 11.60 -0.98 -0.58
N LEU A 116 12.68 -1.50 -0.02
CA LEU A 116 12.88 -1.74 1.40
C LEU A 116 13.90 -0.76 1.96
N TYR A 117 13.63 -0.21 3.14
CA TYR A 117 14.61 0.62 3.85
C TYR A 117 15.67 -0.25 4.55
N GLU A 118 16.94 0.00 4.26
CA GLU A 118 18.08 -0.71 4.88
C GLU A 118 19.05 0.23 5.60
N GLY A 119 18.69 1.50 5.73
CA GLY A 119 19.52 2.51 6.39
C GLY A 119 19.30 2.64 7.91
N ASP A 120 20.02 3.58 8.50
CA ASP A 120 19.82 4.04 9.88
C ASP A 120 19.10 5.40 9.89
N ALA A 121 17.83 5.41 10.31
CA ALA A 121 17.03 6.63 10.31
C ALA A 121 17.48 7.65 11.36
N ALA A 122 18.28 7.25 12.36
CA ALA A 122 18.84 8.19 13.33
C ALA A 122 19.75 9.22 12.66
N THR A 123 20.36 8.87 11.53
CA THR A 123 21.21 9.75 10.70
C THR A 123 20.42 10.74 9.85
N LEU A 124 19.10 10.54 9.68
CA LEU A 124 18.26 11.37 8.84
C LEU A 124 17.71 12.57 9.62
N ASP A 125 17.68 13.72 8.96
CA ASP A 125 17.07 14.95 9.47
C ASP A 125 15.59 15.03 9.02
N PRO A 126 14.62 14.95 9.95
CA PRO A 126 13.21 15.13 9.63
C PRO A 126 12.83 16.60 9.39
N GLY A 127 13.76 17.54 9.55
CA GLY A 127 13.51 18.97 9.41
C GLY A 127 12.33 19.42 10.29
N PRO A 128 11.44 20.30 9.79
CA PRO A 128 10.28 20.77 10.54
C PRO A 128 9.04 19.86 10.42
N ALA A 129 9.19 18.62 9.93
CA ALA A 129 8.06 17.70 9.83
C ALA A 129 7.52 17.35 11.23
N ARG A 130 6.21 17.42 11.40
CA ARG A 130 5.52 17.07 12.65
C ARG A 130 4.43 16.03 12.43
N LEU A 131 4.06 15.34 13.50
CA LEU A 131 2.89 14.46 13.49
C LEU A 131 1.63 15.29 13.19
N LEU A 132 0.80 14.75 12.30
CA LEU A 132 -0.52 15.29 11.98
C LEU A 132 -1.57 14.67 12.90
N THR A 133 -2.61 15.45 13.17
CA THR A 133 -3.71 15.10 14.08
C THR A 133 -5.04 15.16 13.33
N PRO A 134 -6.15 14.69 13.92
CA PRO A 134 -7.48 14.85 13.33
C PRO A 134 -7.84 16.31 13.00
N ALA A 135 -7.28 17.29 13.72
CA ALA A 135 -7.49 18.71 13.43
C ALA A 135 -6.86 19.16 12.10
N ASP A 136 -5.86 18.44 11.61
CA ASP A 136 -5.18 18.74 10.34
C ASP A 136 -5.91 18.16 9.12
N LEU A 137 -6.95 17.31 9.32
CA LEU A 137 -7.65 16.60 8.25
C LEU A 137 -8.15 17.50 7.11
N PRO A 138 -8.73 18.69 7.34
CA PRO A 138 -9.12 19.59 6.26
C PRO A 138 -7.95 19.97 5.34
N ALA A 139 -6.78 20.25 5.91
CA ALA A 139 -5.58 20.59 5.14
C ALA A 139 -5.01 19.37 4.39
N MET A 140 -5.09 18.18 4.99
CA MET A 140 -4.66 16.94 4.35
C MET A 140 -5.52 16.59 3.13
N LEU A 141 -6.85 16.74 3.25
CA LEU A 141 -7.77 16.53 2.14
C LEU A 141 -7.53 17.53 1.00
N ALA A 142 -7.30 18.81 1.33
CA ALA A 142 -6.97 19.84 0.35
C ALA A 142 -5.66 19.51 -0.39
N LEU A 143 -4.62 19.08 0.33
CA LEU A 143 -3.35 18.68 -0.29
C LEU A 143 -3.50 17.42 -1.16
N ALA A 144 -4.23 16.40 -0.68
CA ALA A 144 -4.49 15.17 -1.44
C ALA A 144 -5.22 15.45 -2.76
N ALA A 145 -6.18 16.37 -2.74
CA ALA A 145 -6.92 16.78 -3.94
C ALA A 145 -6.04 17.51 -4.97
N SER A 146 -4.97 18.20 -4.53
CA SER A 146 -4.09 18.98 -5.42
C SER A 146 -3.14 18.12 -6.28
N ASP A 147 -2.95 16.85 -5.94
CA ASP A 147 -2.00 15.93 -6.62
C ASP A 147 -2.65 14.57 -6.95
N GLU A 148 -3.99 14.53 -7.02
CA GLU A 148 -4.79 13.34 -7.36
C GLU A 148 -4.40 12.08 -6.56
N VAL A 149 -4.14 12.24 -5.25
CA VAL A 149 -3.74 11.13 -4.39
C VAL A 149 -4.93 10.17 -4.18
N MET A 150 -4.99 9.13 -5.01
CA MET A 150 -6.09 8.18 -5.03
C MET A 150 -6.27 7.42 -3.70
N VAL A 151 -5.23 7.30 -2.87
CA VAL A 151 -5.21 6.39 -1.71
C VAL A 151 -5.47 7.09 -0.37
N PHE A 152 -5.70 8.40 -0.36
CA PHE A 152 -5.95 9.15 0.87
C PHE A 152 -7.43 9.48 1.08
N ASN A 153 -7.96 9.17 2.27
CA ASN A 153 -9.29 9.57 2.73
C ASN A 153 -9.29 9.83 4.25
N ALA A 154 -10.44 10.23 4.82
CA ALA A 154 -10.55 10.49 6.26
C ALA A 154 -10.14 9.28 7.12
N ASP A 155 -10.45 8.06 6.66
CA ASP A 155 -10.08 6.82 7.35
C ASP A 155 -8.57 6.55 7.35
N SER A 156 -7.79 7.24 6.52
CA SER A 156 -6.32 7.10 6.50
C SER A 156 -5.68 7.43 7.84
N LEU A 157 -6.21 8.41 8.57
CA LEU A 157 -5.71 8.77 9.90
C LEU A 157 -5.92 7.67 10.94
N HIS A 158 -6.88 6.77 10.74
CA HIS A 158 -7.10 5.61 11.61
C HIS A 158 -6.13 4.45 11.32
N ARG A 159 -5.50 4.44 10.13
CA ARG A 159 -4.61 3.34 9.70
C ARG A 159 -3.16 3.50 10.15
N GLY A 160 -2.76 4.71 10.54
CA GLY A 160 -1.45 4.94 11.15
C GLY A 160 -1.05 6.41 11.18
N HIS A 161 0.21 6.63 11.54
CA HIS A 161 0.76 7.96 11.71
C HIS A 161 0.95 8.66 10.36
N PHE A 162 0.55 9.92 10.31
CA PHE A 162 0.84 10.84 9.22
C PHE A 162 1.74 11.96 9.73
N TYR A 163 2.73 12.33 8.93
CA TYR A 163 3.57 13.49 9.17
C TYR A 163 3.29 14.55 8.11
N GLY A 164 3.46 15.81 8.50
CA GLY A 164 3.26 16.95 7.63
C GLY A 164 4.20 18.08 7.95
N LEU A 165 4.39 18.93 6.94
CA LEU A 165 5.25 20.10 6.99
C LEU A 165 4.44 21.30 6.51
N PHE A 166 4.38 22.34 7.33
CA PHE A 166 3.65 23.57 7.02
C PHE A 166 4.59 24.69 6.59
N VAL A 167 4.16 25.48 5.59
CA VAL A 167 4.85 26.70 5.16
C VAL A 167 3.82 27.81 5.03
N ALA A 168 4.08 28.95 5.68
CA ALA A 168 3.16 30.10 5.70
C ALA A 168 1.70 29.74 6.10
N GLY A 169 1.53 28.77 6.99
CA GLY A 169 0.21 28.31 7.47
C GLY A 169 -0.45 27.25 6.57
N GLU A 170 0.12 26.91 5.41
CA GLU A 170 -0.40 25.90 4.51
C GLU A 170 0.34 24.57 4.66
N LEU A 171 -0.37 23.44 4.55
CA LEU A 171 0.25 22.11 4.52
C LEU A 171 0.97 21.92 3.19
N ALA A 172 2.29 22.08 3.20
CA ALA A 172 3.13 22.05 2.01
C ALA A 172 3.52 20.63 1.61
N ALA A 173 3.65 19.71 2.56
CA ALA A 173 3.91 18.30 2.30
C ALA A 173 3.30 17.41 3.38
N MET A 174 2.93 16.19 3.02
CA MET A 174 2.49 15.15 3.95
C MET A 174 2.89 13.76 3.47
N GLY A 175 2.78 12.78 4.36
CA GLY A 175 2.92 11.36 4.06
C GLY A 175 2.61 10.53 5.31
N GLY A 176 2.32 9.25 5.14
CA GLY A 176 1.90 8.41 6.26
C GLY A 176 2.07 6.93 6.03
N VAL A 177 1.62 6.15 7.01
CA VAL A 177 1.54 4.69 6.92
C VAL A 177 0.30 4.28 6.13
N GLN A 178 0.48 3.44 5.10
CA GLN A 178 -0.62 2.91 4.28
C GLN A 178 -1.08 1.53 4.73
N ASN A 179 -0.12 0.63 5.00
CA ASN A 179 -0.36 -0.75 5.40
C ASN A 179 0.55 -1.12 6.59
N ARG A 180 0.06 -2.00 7.47
CA ARG A 180 0.85 -2.59 8.57
C ARG A 180 0.75 -4.10 8.50
N LEU A 181 1.89 -4.76 8.37
CA LEU A 181 1.99 -6.21 8.48
C LEU A 181 2.70 -6.54 9.80
N PRO A 182 2.61 -7.78 10.31
CA PRO A 182 3.42 -8.17 11.45
C PRO A 182 4.93 -7.93 11.16
N GLY A 183 5.52 -6.96 11.85
CA GLY A 183 6.93 -6.58 11.72
C GLY A 183 7.27 -5.64 10.56
N TYR A 184 6.29 -5.20 9.76
CA TYR A 184 6.51 -4.29 8.63
C TYR A 184 5.50 -3.15 8.57
N ALA A 185 5.93 -2.00 8.07
CA ALA A 185 5.07 -0.87 7.76
C ALA A 185 5.34 -0.36 6.34
N GLU A 186 4.27 -0.19 5.55
CA GLU A 186 4.35 0.49 4.27
C GLU A 186 4.15 1.99 4.48
N ILE A 187 5.09 2.81 4.02
CA ILE A 187 4.88 4.26 3.93
C ILE A 187 4.40 4.65 2.54
N GLY A 188 3.62 5.72 2.45
CA GLY A 188 3.19 6.29 1.19
C GLY A 188 2.25 7.48 1.39
N SER A 189 1.41 7.75 0.39
CA SER A 189 0.67 9.02 0.30
C SER A 189 1.60 10.25 0.48
N ILE A 190 2.86 10.12 0.05
CA ILE A 190 3.87 11.17 0.19
C ILE A 190 3.65 12.17 -0.93
N VAL A 191 3.15 13.36 -0.56
CA VAL A 191 2.88 14.44 -1.50
C VAL A 191 3.51 15.72 -1.02
N THR A 192 3.98 16.50 -1.99
CA THR A 192 4.42 17.88 -1.79
C THR A 192 3.68 18.75 -2.77
N HIS A 193 2.98 19.75 -2.24
CA HIS A 193 2.22 20.72 -3.01
C HIS A 193 3.10 21.33 -4.12
N PRO A 194 2.59 21.51 -5.36
CA PRO A 194 3.40 21.93 -6.51
C PRO A 194 4.24 23.19 -6.27
N ALA A 195 3.69 24.21 -5.59
CA ALA A 195 4.39 25.46 -5.28
C ALA A 195 5.60 25.29 -4.33
N TRP A 196 5.63 24.19 -3.58
CA TRP A 196 6.58 23.92 -2.51
C TRP A 196 7.58 22.79 -2.86
N ARG A 197 7.54 22.26 -4.09
CA ARG A 197 8.45 21.20 -4.58
C ARG A 197 9.90 21.66 -4.69
N ARG A 198 10.82 20.69 -4.78
CA ARG A 198 12.30 20.88 -4.92
C ARG A 198 12.97 21.59 -3.73
N ARG A 199 12.36 21.51 -2.55
CA ARG A 199 12.89 22.10 -1.29
C ARG A 199 13.24 21.06 -0.23
N GLY A 200 13.26 19.78 -0.59
CA GLY A 200 13.59 18.67 0.32
C GLY A 200 12.42 18.17 1.19
N TYR A 201 11.23 18.77 1.11
CA TYR A 201 10.12 18.47 2.02
C TYR A 201 9.66 17.01 2.01
N ALA A 202 9.57 16.35 0.85
CA ALA A 202 9.28 14.91 0.80
C ALA A 202 10.33 14.07 1.57
N GLY A 203 11.60 14.45 1.51
CA GLY A 203 12.68 13.80 2.27
C GLY A 203 12.50 13.96 3.78
N HIS A 204 12.12 15.16 4.24
CA HIS A 204 11.80 15.41 5.66
C HIS A 204 10.62 14.56 6.16
N ILE A 205 9.55 14.45 5.36
CA ILE A 205 8.40 13.58 5.69
C ILE A 205 8.84 12.12 5.82
N VAL A 206 9.61 11.61 4.85
CA VAL A 206 10.09 10.22 4.86
C VAL A 206 11.02 9.99 6.05
N ALA A 207 11.96 10.90 6.32
CA ALA A 207 12.86 10.82 7.47
C ALA A 207 12.09 10.76 8.80
N ALA A 208 11.04 11.58 8.96
CA ALA A 208 10.20 11.55 10.16
C ALA A 208 9.47 10.20 10.32
N LEU A 209 8.90 9.66 9.24
CA LEU A 209 8.25 8.34 9.24
C LEU A 209 9.24 7.22 9.56
N LEU A 210 10.43 7.22 8.94
CA LEU A 210 11.46 6.22 9.16
C LEU A 210 11.94 6.20 10.61
N ARG A 211 12.23 7.37 11.18
CA ARG A 211 12.63 7.50 12.59
C ARG A 211 11.57 6.96 13.53
N HIS A 212 10.31 7.32 13.30
CA HIS A 212 9.19 6.85 14.08
C HIS A 212 9.06 5.32 14.00
N LEU A 213 9.01 4.77 12.79
CA LEU A 213 8.75 3.35 12.57
C LEU A 213 9.92 2.45 13.00
N GLN A 214 11.18 2.89 12.85
CA GLN A 214 12.32 2.16 13.40
C GLN A 214 12.32 2.15 14.93
N ALA A 215 11.87 3.23 15.59
CA ALA A 215 11.67 3.23 17.04
C ALA A 215 10.57 2.24 17.49
N GLU A 216 9.56 2.00 16.64
CA GLU A 216 8.57 0.92 16.79
C GLU A 216 9.08 -0.48 16.35
N GLN A 217 10.38 -0.61 16.07
CA GLN A 217 11.04 -1.83 15.58
C GLN A 217 10.41 -2.41 14.30
N GLN A 218 9.82 -1.56 13.46
CA GLN A 218 9.25 -1.97 12.18
C GLN A 218 10.30 -1.95 11.07
N ARG A 219 10.19 -2.90 10.15
CA ARG A 219 10.85 -2.82 8.85
C ARG A 219 10.00 -1.97 7.90
N ILE A 220 10.59 -0.95 7.27
CA ILE A 220 9.85 0.00 6.45
C ILE A 220 10.04 -0.32 4.97
N PHE A 221 8.95 -0.31 4.21
CA PHE A 221 8.98 -0.44 2.76
C PHE A 221 8.00 0.56 2.11
N LEU A 222 8.06 0.65 0.79
CA LEU A 222 7.14 1.46 -0.01
C LEU A 222 6.99 0.87 -1.42
N CYS A 223 5.94 1.28 -2.12
CA CYS A 223 5.78 1.06 -3.55
C CYS A 223 5.73 2.39 -4.30
N LEU A 224 6.25 2.42 -5.53
CA LEU A 224 6.19 3.58 -6.42
C LEU A 224 6.11 3.15 -7.88
N PHE A 225 5.39 3.92 -8.70
CA PHE A 225 5.38 3.69 -10.16
C PHE A 225 6.80 3.77 -10.75
N GLN A 226 7.13 2.86 -11.66
CA GLN A 226 8.43 2.83 -12.33
C GLN A 226 8.72 4.11 -13.13
N SER A 227 7.67 4.80 -13.59
CA SER A 227 7.80 6.10 -14.27
C SER A 227 8.24 7.23 -13.34
N ASN A 228 8.13 7.08 -12.02
CA ASN A 228 8.47 8.11 -11.04
C ASN A 228 9.97 8.07 -10.66
N VAL A 229 10.83 8.38 -11.64
CA VAL A 229 12.29 8.38 -11.49
C VAL A 229 12.75 9.37 -10.41
N ALA A 230 12.05 10.49 -10.22
CA ALA A 230 12.37 11.47 -9.20
C ALA A 230 12.18 10.91 -7.77
N ALA A 231 11.06 10.23 -7.52
CA ALA A 231 10.81 9.57 -6.24
C ALA A 231 11.80 8.42 -6.00
N ARG A 232 12.11 7.61 -7.03
CA ARG A 232 13.12 6.56 -6.92
C ARG A 232 14.46 7.10 -6.43
N ARG A 233 14.99 8.15 -7.06
CA ARG A 233 16.26 8.77 -6.67
C ARG A 233 16.24 9.31 -5.24
N LEU A 234 15.10 9.88 -4.82
CA LEU A 234 14.92 10.32 -3.44
C LEU A 234 15.03 9.14 -2.47
N TYR A 235 14.29 8.06 -2.71
CA TYR A 235 14.28 6.90 -1.83
C TYR A 235 15.64 6.18 -1.80
N GLU A 236 16.30 6.01 -2.94
CA GLU A 236 17.67 5.46 -3.00
C GLU A 236 18.64 6.31 -2.15
N LYS A 237 18.59 7.65 -2.27
CA LYS A 237 19.41 8.56 -1.45
C LYS A 237 19.13 8.42 0.05
N LEU A 238 17.88 8.15 0.43
CA LEU A 238 17.51 7.99 1.82
C LEU A 238 17.95 6.64 2.39
N GLY A 239 18.29 5.65 1.56
CA GLY A 239 18.73 4.32 2.00
C GLY A 239 17.74 3.19 1.69
N PHE A 240 16.81 3.41 0.76
CA PHE A 240 15.95 2.34 0.24
C PHE A 240 16.63 1.57 -0.89
N THR A 241 16.43 0.25 -0.92
CA THR A 241 16.89 -0.65 -1.97
C THR A 241 15.72 -1.34 -2.65
N LEU A 242 15.84 -1.58 -3.96
CA LEU A 242 14.80 -2.28 -4.73
C LEU A 242 14.77 -3.76 -4.35
N ILE A 243 13.59 -4.29 -3.98
CA ILE A 243 13.44 -5.69 -3.59
C ILE A 243 12.50 -6.49 -4.49
N ASN A 244 11.49 -5.87 -5.11
CA ASN A 244 10.54 -6.53 -6.00
C ASN A 244 10.02 -5.57 -7.07
N GLU A 245 9.41 -6.15 -8.11
CA GLU A 245 8.54 -5.47 -9.06
C GLU A 245 7.13 -6.03 -8.95
N LEU A 246 6.14 -5.14 -8.85
CA LEU A 246 4.72 -5.46 -8.73
C LEU A 246 3.96 -4.84 -9.90
N THR A 247 2.78 -5.36 -10.18
CA THR A 247 1.87 -4.81 -11.19
C THR A 247 0.60 -4.33 -10.51
N LEU A 248 0.29 -3.05 -10.65
CA LEU A 248 -1.01 -2.48 -10.34
C LEU A 248 -1.94 -2.70 -11.54
N LEU A 249 -2.90 -3.60 -11.36
CA LEU A 249 -3.92 -3.94 -12.34
C LEU A 249 -5.22 -3.22 -11.98
N HIS A 250 -5.81 -2.51 -12.95
CA HIS A 250 -7.20 -2.07 -12.91
C HIS A 250 -8.01 -2.97 -13.83
N TRP A 251 -9.03 -3.61 -13.31
CA TRP A 251 -9.74 -4.67 -14.01
C TRP A 251 -11.21 -4.75 -13.62
N GLN A 252 -11.98 -5.52 -14.37
CA GLN A 252 -13.37 -5.87 -14.04
C GLN A 252 -13.68 -7.27 -14.54
N LEU A 253 -14.76 -7.87 -14.03
CA LEU A 253 -15.27 -9.11 -14.59
C LEU A 253 -15.66 -8.91 -16.08
N PRO A 254 -15.55 -9.96 -16.92
CA PRO A 254 -15.87 -9.89 -18.35
C PRO A 254 -17.24 -9.27 -18.62
#